data_AF-A0A2G9RZV5-F1
#
_entry.id   AF-A0A2G9RZV5-F1
#
_cell.length_a   1.000
_cell.length_b   1.000
_cell.length_c   1.000
_cell.angle_alpha   90.00
_cell.angle_beta   90.00
_cell.angle_gamma   90.00
#
_symmetry.space_group_name_H-M   'P 1'
#
loop_
_entity.id
_entity.type
_entity.pdbx_description
1 polymer ?
#
loop_
_entity_poly.entity_id
_entity_poly.type
_entity_poly.pdbx_seq_one_letter_code
_entity_poly.pdbx_strand_id
1 'polypeptide(L)'
;MESGMDVFLLSCAIQDYAWGKLGSSSEVARLWASGDPKRQIEPTKPYAELWMGTHPKGDAVIQHSGVAHKSLGQWIAAHPDCLGTKVREAFNNQLPFLFKVLSVRLALSVQAHPDKFRALIGQDAAEQLEASAADLSKDVEALKRCFTCMMQRSKEEYAEQLKLLVQRKN
;
A
#
# COMPACT_ATOMS: atom_id res chain seq x y z
N MET A 1 36.27 -16.27 9.49
CA MET A 1 35.24 -15.86 10.46
C MET A 1 33.93 -15.89 9.71
N GLU A 2 33.07 -16.84 10.02
CA GLU A 2 31.71 -16.83 9.47
C GLU A 2 31.03 -15.55 9.96
N SER A 3 30.75 -14.64 9.04
CA SER A 3 29.89 -13.50 9.31
C SER A 3 28.53 -14.07 9.69
N GLY A 4 28.21 -14.15 10.98
CA GLY A 4 26.89 -14.53 11.44
C GLY A 4 25.82 -13.65 10.80
N MET A 5 24.65 -14.22 10.51
CA MET A 5 23.52 -13.41 10.04
C MET A 5 23.12 -12.44 11.16
N ASP A 6 23.35 -11.16 10.91
CA ASP A 6 22.87 -10.11 11.81
C ASP A 6 21.35 -9.98 11.66
N VAL A 7 20.63 -10.25 12.75
CA VAL A 7 19.18 -10.06 12.83
C VAL A 7 18.89 -8.86 13.70
N PHE A 8 18.19 -7.87 13.12
CA PHE A 8 17.84 -6.63 13.79
C PHE A 8 16.34 -6.51 14.01
N LEU A 9 15.96 -5.95 15.16
CA LEU A 9 14.59 -5.49 15.39
C LEU A 9 14.35 -4.17 14.67
N LEU A 10 13.19 -4.01 14.03
CA LEU A 10 12.80 -2.79 13.34
C LEU A 10 11.69 -2.05 14.09
N SER A 11 11.90 -0.75 14.26
CA SER A 11 10.86 0.21 14.62
C SER A 11 10.22 0.76 13.35
N CYS A 12 9.05 0.25 13.03
CA CYS A 12 8.31 0.54 11.81
C CYS A 12 7.36 1.75 11.95
N ALA A 13 7.12 2.45 10.85
CA ALA A 13 6.25 3.63 10.83
C ALA A 13 4.77 3.23 10.80
N ILE A 14 3.93 3.96 11.54
CA ILE A 14 2.47 3.88 11.43
C ILE A 14 1.95 4.99 10.52
N GLN A 15 0.97 4.67 9.69
CA GLN A 15 0.09 5.65 9.05
C GLN A 15 -1.28 5.64 9.75
N ASP A 16 -1.74 6.80 10.18
CA ASP A 16 -2.96 7.01 10.98
C ASP A 16 -4.14 7.50 10.12
N TYR A 17 -4.32 6.91 8.94
CA TYR A 17 -5.41 7.28 8.05
C TYR A 17 -6.78 7.03 8.70
N ALA A 18 -7.73 7.95 8.50
CA ALA A 18 -9.04 7.94 9.16
C ALA A 18 -9.85 6.64 8.95
N TRP A 19 -9.60 5.91 7.86
CA TRP A 19 -10.23 4.63 7.58
C TRP A 19 -9.75 3.48 8.47
N GLY A 20 -8.67 3.66 9.23
CA GLY A 20 -8.09 2.65 10.10
C GLY A 20 -8.97 2.30 11.31
N LYS A 21 -8.76 1.10 11.87
CA LYS A 21 -9.33 0.72 13.17
C LYS A 21 -8.75 1.58 14.29
N LEU A 22 -9.56 1.87 15.31
CA LEU A 22 -9.18 2.74 16.42
C LEU A 22 -8.50 1.96 17.54
N GLY A 23 -7.45 2.54 18.12
CA GLY A 23 -6.80 2.03 19.32
C GLY A 23 -6.49 0.53 19.26
N SER A 24 -6.70 -0.17 20.38
CA SER A 24 -6.36 -1.59 20.54
C SER A 24 -7.20 -2.55 19.69
N SER A 25 -8.28 -2.07 19.05
CA SER A 25 -9.04 -2.87 18.07
C SER A 25 -8.27 -3.07 16.76
N SER A 26 -7.25 -2.23 16.50
CA SER A 26 -6.37 -2.33 15.34
C SER A 26 -5.25 -3.36 15.55
N GLU A 27 -5.06 -4.24 14.57
CA GLU A 27 -3.89 -5.14 14.54
C GLU A 27 -2.59 -4.35 14.35
N VAL A 28 -2.63 -3.25 13.57
CA VAL A 28 -1.49 -2.35 13.41
C VAL A 28 -1.07 -1.77 14.76
N ALA A 29 -2.03 -1.34 15.59
CA ALA A 29 -1.73 -0.81 16.92
C ALA A 29 -1.10 -1.87 17.83
N ARG A 30 -1.64 -3.10 17.83
CA ARG A 30 -1.14 -4.19 18.67
C ARG A 30 0.27 -4.63 18.26
N LEU A 31 0.52 -4.81 16.96
CA LEU A 31 1.84 -5.17 16.45
C LEU A 31 2.88 -4.07 16.69
N TRP A 32 2.49 -2.81 16.53
CA TRP A 32 3.38 -1.70 16.83
C TRP A 32 3.71 -1.64 18.33
N ALA A 33 2.73 -1.80 19.21
CA ALA A 33 2.95 -1.77 20.65
C ALA A 33 3.77 -2.96 21.16
N SER A 34 3.59 -4.16 20.58
CA SER A 34 4.35 -5.34 21.00
C SER A 34 5.86 -5.24 20.68
N GLY A 35 6.23 -4.39 19.71
CA GLY A 35 7.62 -4.16 19.34
C GLY A 35 8.42 -3.27 20.29
N ASP A 36 7.78 -2.55 21.23
CA ASP A 36 8.47 -1.74 22.24
C ASP A 36 7.55 -1.51 23.46
N PRO A 37 7.91 -2.01 24.66
CA PRO A 37 7.10 -1.86 25.87
C PRO A 37 6.79 -0.42 26.29
N LYS A 38 7.53 0.58 25.79
CA LYS A 38 7.28 2.01 26.07
C LYS A 38 6.14 2.59 25.24
N ARG A 39 5.72 1.90 24.17
CA ARG A 39 4.66 2.36 23.28
C ARG A 39 3.30 2.22 23.94
N GLN A 40 2.51 3.27 23.85
CA GLN A 40 1.13 3.30 24.35
C GLN A 40 0.17 3.46 23.19
N ILE A 41 -0.86 2.61 23.17
CA ILE A 41 -1.91 2.69 22.16
C ILE A 41 -2.91 3.76 22.60
N GLU A 42 -3.09 4.78 21.78
CA GLU A 42 -4.08 5.84 21.99
C GLU A 42 -5.48 5.31 21.60
N PRO A 43 -6.47 5.25 22.52
CA PRO A 43 -7.74 4.57 22.27
C PRO A 43 -8.55 5.11 21.09
N THR A 44 -8.47 6.42 20.82
CA THR A 44 -9.26 7.11 19.79
C THR A 44 -8.50 7.34 18.49
N LYS A 45 -7.19 7.06 18.46
CA LYS A 45 -6.36 7.26 17.28
C LYS A 45 -6.61 6.14 16.27
N PRO A 46 -6.77 6.46 14.97
CA PRO A 46 -6.76 5.45 13.92
C PRO A 46 -5.35 4.90 13.69
N TYR A 47 -5.25 3.58 13.57
CA TYR A 47 -4.02 2.87 13.23
C TYR A 47 -4.28 2.08 11.96
N ALA A 48 -3.95 2.66 10.81
CA ALA A 48 -4.40 2.19 9.50
C ALA A 48 -3.38 1.26 8.83
N GLU A 49 -2.12 1.69 8.74
CA GLU A 49 -1.04 0.91 8.12
C GLU A 49 0.21 0.86 9.01
N LEU A 50 0.89 -0.29 9.05
CA LEU A 50 2.25 -0.44 9.57
C LEU A 50 3.19 -0.65 8.39
N TRP A 51 4.19 0.22 8.21
CA TRP A 51 5.12 0.18 7.07
C TRP A 51 6.46 -0.40 7.45
N MET A 52 6.89 -1.45 6.73
CA MET A 52 8.13 -2.19 6.93
C MET A 52 8.97 -2.11 5.65
N GLY A 53 10.05 -1.34 5.69
CA GLY A 53 10.97 -1.18 4.58
C GLY A 53 11.68 0.17 4.60
N THR A 54 12.14 0.61 3.44
CA THR A 54 12.97 1.82 3.28
C THR A 54 12.23 2.97 2.59
N HIS A 55 10.90 2.99 2.66
CA HIS A 55 10.13 4.00 1.97
C HIS A 55 10.36 5.39 2.61
N PRO A 56 10.63 6.48 1.86
CA PRO A 56 11.02 7.78 2.43
C PRO A 56 10.06 8.36 3.48
N LYS A 57 8.75 8.13 3.30
CA LYS A 57 7.69 8.56 4.26
C LYS A 57 7.54 7.67 5.51
N GLY A 58 8.34 6.63 5.64
CA GLY A 58 8.21 5.64 6.71
C GLY A 58 9.38 4.65 6.70
N ASP A 59 10.61 5.18 6.62
CA ASP A 59 11.83 4.36 6.63
C ASP A 59 11.99 3.77 8.03
N ALA A 60 12.01 2.44 8.12
CA ALA A 60 12.06 1.75 9.39
C ALA A 60 13.38 2.06 10.11
N VAL A 61 13.36 2.12 11.44
CA VAL A 61 14.57 2.39 12.23
C VAL A 61 15.08 1.10 12.85
N ILE A 62 16.38 0.85 12.77
CA ILE A 62 17.01 -0.31 13.43
C ILE A 62 17.10 -0.05 14.93
N GLN A 63 16.56 -0.97 15.73
CA GLN A 63 16.65 -0.97 17.19
C GLN A 63 17.72 -1.97 17.65
N HIS A 64 18.99 -1.56 17.58
CA HIS A 64 20.12 -2.40 18.03
C HIS A 64 21.19 -1.56 18.72
N SER A 65 21.68 -1.98 19.89
CA SER A 65 22.63 -1.19 20.70
C SER A 65 23.97 -0.92 20.02
N GLY A 66 24.40 -1.80 19.09
CA GLY A 66 25.62 -1.63 18.30
C GLY A 66 25.44 -0.82 17.01
N VAL A 67 24.20 -0.51 16.60
CA VAL A 67 23.91 0.28 15.40
C VAL A 67 23.30 1.59 15.88
N ALA A 68 24.11 2.67 15.88
CA ALA A 68 23.60 4.02 16.16
C ALA A 68 22.32 4.26 15.35
N HIS A 69 21.27 4.83 15.97
CA HIS A 69 19.91 5.04 15.44
C HIS A 69 19.84 5.43 13.96
N LYS A 70 20.03 4.45 13.08
CA LYS A 70 20.07 4.59 11.63
C LYS A 70 18.78 4.03 11.08
N SER A 71 18.29 4.66 10.02
CA SER A 71 17.20 4.07 9.25
C SER A 71 17.70 2.83 8.51
N LEU A 72 16.78 1.94 8.17
CA LEU A 72 17.05 0.73 7.39
C LEU A 72 17.61 1.12 6.03
N GLY A 73 17.07 2.18 5.40
CA GLY A 73 17.60 2.71 4.15
C GLY A 73 19.06 3.15 4.25
N GLN A 74 19.43 3.88 5.31
CA GLN A 74 20.81 4.30 5.55
C GLN A 74 21.74 3.11 5.81
N TRP A 75 21.27 2.10 6.54
CA TRP A 75 22.07 0.91 6.82
C TRP A 75 22.31 0.08 5.56
N ILE A 76 21.28 -0.12 4.73
CA ILE A 76 21.39 -0.83 3.44
C ILE A 76 22.33 -0.07 2.49
N ALA A 77 22.26 1.26 2.43
CA ALA A 77 23.17 2.06 1.61
C ALA A 77 24.65 1.89 2.02
N ALA A 78 24.92 1.69 3.31
CA ALA A 78 26.26 1.43 3.83
C ALA A 78 26.69 -0.04 3.71
N HIS A 79 25.74 -0.97 3.57
CA HIS A 79 25.98 -2.43 3.48
C HIS A 79 25.19 -3.04 2.31
N PRO A 80 25.41 -2.60 1.06
CA PRO A 80 24.55 -2.99 -0.07
C PRO A 80 24.56 -4.50 -0.34
N ASP A 81 25.62 -5.20 0.07
CA ASP A 81 25.76 -6.66 -0.06
C ASP A 81 24.64 -7.43 0.66
N CYS A 82 23.98 -6.85 1.67
CA CYS A 82 22.85 -7.48 2.37
C CYS A 82 21.65 -7.81 1.47
N LEU A 83 21.51 -7.12 0.33
CA LEU A 83 20.43 -7.34 -0.63
C LEU A 83 20.70 -8.55 -1.54
N GLY A 84 21.94 -9.00 -1.63
CA GLY A 84 22.40 -9.98 -2.61
C GLY A 84 22.52 -9.42 -4.04
N THR A 85 23.39 -10.01 -4.84
CA THR A 85 23.78 -9.50 -6.16
C THR A 85 22.61 -9.25 -7.10
N LYS A 86 21.66 -10.21 -7.19
CA LYS A 86 20.50 -10.11 -8.09
C LYS A 86 19.63 -8.87 -7.83
N VAL A 87 19.39 -8.56 -6.55
CA VAL A 87 18.56 -7.42 -6.17
C VAL A 87 19.30 -6.12 -6.44
N ARG A 88 20.60 -6.07 -6.11
CA ARG A 88 21.43 -4.89 -6.34
C ARG A 88 21.48 -4.47 -7.80
N GLU A 89 21.69 -5.43 -8.69
CA GLU A 89 21.76 -5.20 -10.14
C GLU A 89 20.40 -4.78 -10.72
N ALA A 90 19.31 -5.46 -10.32
CA ALA A 90 17.98 -5.18 -10.87
C ALA A 90 17.34 -3.90 -10.32
N PHE A 91 17.70 -3.49 -9.09
CA PHE A 91 17.01 -2.43 -8.35
C PHE A 91 17.97 -1.37 -7.77
N ASN A 92 19.17 -1.21 -8.36
CA ASN A 92 20.13 -0.14 -8.03
C ASN A 92 20.46 -0.03 -6.52
N ASN A 93 20.74 -1.16 -5.88
CA ASN A 93 21.00 -1.26 -4.44
C ASN A 93 19.83 -0.76 -3.54
N GLN A 94 18.59 -0.80 -4.03
CA GLN A 94 17.40 -0.45 -3.26
C GLN A 94 16.59 -1.69 -2.88
N LEU A 95 15.90 -1.61 -1.74
CA LEU A 95 14.92 -2.62 -1.35
C LEU A 95 13.69 -2.51 -2.29
N PRO A 96 13.34 -3.56 -3.07
CA PRO A 96 12.40 -3.43 -4.18
C PRO A 96 10.93 -3.59 -3.76
N PHE A 97 10.65 -3.56 -2.46
CA PHE A 97 9.29 -3.71 -1.94
C PHE A 97 9.09 -2.90 -0.66
N LEU A 98 7.83 -2.58 -0.40
CA LEU A 98 7.35 -2.06 0.87
C LEU A 98 6.34 -3.06 1.43
N PHE A 99 6.65 -3.66 2.58
CA PHE A 99 5.73 -4.57 3.24
C PHE A 99 4.82 -3.80 4.19
N LYS A 100 3.54 -4.18 4.26
CA LYS A 100 2.54 -3.49 5.08
C LYS A 100 1.60 -4.45 5.80
N VAL A 101 1.19 -4.05 7.00
CA VAL A 101 -0.02 -4.58 7.66
C VAL A 101 -1.08 -3.50 7.61
N LEU A 102 -2.31 -3.86 7.21
CA LEU A 102 -3.45 -2.93 7.17
C LEU A 102 -4.48 -3.35 8.21
N SER A 103 -5.06 -2.37 8.93
CA SER A 103 -6.18 -2.60 9.84
C SER A 103 -7.37 -1.70 9.50
N VAL A 104 -8.31 -2.26 8.74
CA VAL A 104 -9.38 -1.51 8.08
C VAL A 104 -10.65 -1.44 8.92
N ARG A 105 -11.21 -0.24 9.09
CA ARG A 105 -12.52 0.02 9.72
C ARG A 105 -13.54 0.56 8.72
N LEU A 106 -13.12 1.49 7.86
CA LEU A 106 -13.95 2.06 6.80
C LEU A 106 -13.54 1.47 5.45
N ALA A 107 -14.51 1.31 4.54
CA ALA A 107 -14.23 0.85 3.19
C ALA A 107 -13.22 1.78 2.50
N LEU A 108 -12.24 1.17 1.83
CA LEU A 108 -11.27 1.89 1.00
C LEU A 108 -11.88 2.20 -0.37
N SER A 109 -11.26 3.14 -1.08
CA SER A 109 -11.61 3.43 -2.46
C SER A 109 -11.53 2.18 -3.34
N VAL A 110 -12.46 2.03 -4.28
CA VAL A 110 -12.31 1.07 -5.38
C VAL A 110 -11.13 1.53 -6.23
N GLN A 111 -10.19 0.62 -6.49
CA GLN A 111 -8.93 0.92 -7.19
C GLN A 111 -8.73 -0.08 -8.32
N ALA A 112 -8.14 0.41 -9.42
CA ALA A 112 -7.59 -0.41 -10.48
C ALA A 112 -6.15 0.07 -10.73
N HIS A 113 -5.22 -0.86 -10.85
CA HIS A 113 -3.84 -0.53 -11.20
C HIS A 113 -3.65 -0.68 -12.70
N PRO A 114 -2.96 0.26 -13.37
CA PRO A 114 -2.55 0.07 -14.75
C PRO A 114 -1.74 -1.22 -14.88
N ASP A 115 -1.95 -1.94 -15.97
CA ASP A 115 -1.10 -3.07 -16.28
C ASP A 115 0.36 -2.58 -16.51
N LYS A 116 1.33 -3.47 -16.34
CA LYS A 116 2.76 -3.13 -16.48
C LYS A 116 3.10 -2.59 -17.87
N PHE A 117 2.37 -3.00 -18.89
CA PHE A 117 2.61 -2.60 -20.27
C PHE A 117 2.12 -1.16 -20.51
N ARG A 118 0.90 -0.83 -20.13
CA ARG A 118 0.32 0.52 -20.14
C ARG A 118 1.11 1.49 -19.27
N ALA A 119 1.63 1.05 -18.12
CA ALA A 119 2.54 1.86 -17.31
C ALA A 119 3.86 2.17 -18.05
N LEU A 120 4.34 1.26 -18.90
CA LEU A 120 5.58 1.42 -19.68
C LEU A 120 5.38 2.30 -20.93
N ILE A 121 4.30 2.08 -21.67
CA ILE A 121 4.07 2.78 -22.96
C ILE A 121 3.30 4.09 -22.82
N GLY A 122 2.69 4.34 -21.66
CA GLY A 122 1.84 5.50 -21.41
C GLY A 122 0.40 5.30 -21.91
N GLN A 123 -0.51 6.12 -21.38
CA GLN A 123 -1.95 6.02 -21.66
C GLN A 123 -2.25 6.18 -23.15
N ASP A 124 -1.72 7.21 -23.80
CA ASP A 124 -2.01 7.54 -25.20
C ASP A 124 -1.63 6.41 -26.15
N ALA A 125 -0.45 5.79 -25.96
CA ALA A 125 0.01 4.68 -26.80
C ALA A 125 -0.79 3.40 -26.56
N ALA A 126 -1.18 3.14 -25.30
CA ALA A 126 -2.03 2.00 -24.97
C ALA A 126 -3.43 2.12 -25.59
N GLU A 127 -4.02 3.31 -25.56
CA GLU A 127 -5.32 3.58 -26.17
C GLU A 127 -5.29 3.42 -27.70
N GLN A 128 -4.23 3.90 -28.38
CA GLN A 128 -4.07 3.70 -29.82
C GLN A 128 -3.97 2.21 -30.20
N LEU A 129 -3.22 1.43 -29.41
CA LEU A 129 -3.10 -0.01 -29.63
C LEU A 129 -4.45 -0.72 -29.44
N GLU A 130 -5.20 -0.37 -28.39
CA GLU A 130 -6.52 -0.94 -28.13
C GLU A 130 -7.55 -0.56 -29.19
N ALA A 131 -7.52 0.68 -29.69
CA ALA A 131 -8.38 1.10 -30.78
C ALA A 131 -8.10 0.35 -32.09
N SER A 132 -6.87 -0.13 -32.29
CA SER A 132 -6.49 -0.97 -33.43
C SER A 132 -6.81 -2.47 -33.23
N ALA A 133 -7.01 -2.91 -31.99
CA ALA A 133 -7.39 -4.27 -31.64
C ALA A 133 -8.91 -4.46 -31.80
N ALA A 134 -9.36 -4.56 -33.04
CA ALA A 134 -10.76 -4.84 -33.37
C ALA A 134 -11.08 -6.33 -33.11
N ASP A 135 -11.45 -6.67 -31.87
CA ASP A 135 -12.48 -7.64 -31.49
C ASP A 135 -12.49 -7.84 -29.96
N LEU A 136 -13.04 -6.86 -29.23
CA LEU A 136 -13.48 -7.06 -27.86
C LEU A 136 -14.94 -7.51 -27.92
N SER A 137 -15.27 -8.64 -27.30
CA SER A 137 -16.62 -9.21 -27.36
C SER A 137 -17.69 -8.15 -27.04
N LYS A 138 -18.83 -8.21 -27.73
CA LYS A 138 -19.93 -7.24 -27.57
C LYS A 138 -20.32 -7.00 -26.11
N ASP A 139 -20.17 -8.01 -25.26
CA ASP A 139 -20.44 -7.95 -23.83
C ASP A 139 -19.45 -7.05 -23.07
N VAL A 140 -18.16 -7.08 -23.41
CA VAL A 140 -17.13 -6.23 -22.80
C VAL A 140 -17.40 -4.76 -23.10
N GLU A 141 -17.80 -4.46 -24.35
CA GLU A 141 -18.11 -3.09 -24.75
C GLU A 141 -19.39 -2.57 -24.06
N ALA A 142 -20.42 -3.41 -23.94
CA ALA A 142 -21.62 -3.08 -23.18
C ALA A 142 -21.30 -2.79 -21.71
N LEU A 143 -20.48 -3.64 -21.07
CA LEU A 143 -20.05 -3.45 -19.67
C LEU A 143 -19.23 -2.16 -19.48
N LYS A 144 -18.26 -1.89 -20.37
CA LYS A 144 -17.49 -0.64 -20.35
C LYS A 144 -18.41 0.57 -20.42
N ARG A 145 -19.37 0.56 -21.34
CA ARG A 145 -20.34 1.65 -21.50
C ARG A 145 -21.20 1.83 -20.27
N CYS A 146 -21.74 0.74 -19.69
CA CYS A 146 -22.51 0.79 -18.46
C CYS A 146 -21.71 1.39 -17.30
N PHE A 147 -20.47 0.90 -17.09
CA PHE A 147 -19.60 1.38 -16.02
C PHE A 147 -19.23 2.86 -16.19
N THR A 148 -18.89 3.29 -17.40
CA THR A 148 -18.58 4.70 -17.71
C THR A 148 -19.79 5.60 -17.47
N CYS A 149 -20.96 5.22 -18.00
CA CYS A 149 -22.20 5.96 -17.79
C CYS A 149 -22.59 6.03 -16.32
N MET A 150 -22.25 5.01 -15.53
CA MET A 150 -22.38 5.02 -14.09
C MET A 150 -21.42 6.09 -13.52
N MET A 151 -20.11 5.90 -13.62
CA MET A 151 -19.10 6.76 -12.99
C MET A 151 -19.17 8.26 -13.36
N GLN A 152 -19.85 8.62 -14.46
CA GLN A 152 -20.05 10.00 -14.92
C GLN A 152 -21.33 10.69 -14.41
N ARG A 153 -22.24 10.02 -13.69
CA ARG A 153 -23.46 10.67 -13.16
C ARG A 153 -23.16 11.66 -12.04
N SER A 154 -24.10 12.57 -11.82
CA SER A 154 -23.99 13.53 -10.73
C SER A 154 -24.06 12.83 -9.37
N LYS A 155 -23.47 13.47 -8.35
CA LYS A 155 -23.51 12.93 -6.97
C LYS A 155 -24.94 12.89 -6.45
N GLU A 156 -25.77 13.82 -6.88
CA GLU A 156 -27.18 13.97 -6.49
C GLU A 156 -28.02 12.81 -7.02
N GLU A 157 -27.89 12.48 -8.32
CA GLU A 157 -28.55 11.34 -8.94
C GLU A 157 -28.14 10.02 -8.25
N TYR A 158 -26.84 9.87 -7.94
CA TYR A 158 -26.34 8.72 -7.20
C TYR A 158 -26.96 8.57 -5.82
N ALA A 159 -26.97 9.66 -5.06
CA ALA A 159 -27.49 9.65 -3.69
C ALA A 159 -28.97 9.29 -3.66
N GLU A 160 -29.76 9.76 -4.63
CA GLU A 160 -31.18 9.42 -4.75
C GLU A 160 -31.38 7.93 -5.05
N GLN A 161 -30.70 7.40 -6.06
CA GLN A 161 -30.84 5.98 -6.44
C GLN A 161 -30.35 5.04 -5.33
N LEU A 162 -29.28 5.39 -4.62
CA LEU A 162 -28.79 4.62 -3.48
C LEU A 162 -29.79 4.59 -2.30
N LYS A 163 -30.48 5.70 -2.02
CA LYS A 163 -31.53 5.74 -0.99
C LYS A 163 -32.64 4.73 -1.30
N LEU A 164 -33.11 4.72 -2.56
CA LEU A 164 -34.12 3.75 -3.00
C LEU A 164 -33.62 2.30 -2.87
N LEU A 165 -32.35 2.05 -3.19
CA LEU A 165 -31.75 0.72 -3.07
C LEU A 165 -31.67 0.24 -1.62
N VAL A 166 -31.29 1.12 -0.69
CA VAL A 166 -31.22 0.79 0.75
C VAL A 166 -32.61 0.51 1.31
N GLN A 167 -33.62 1.29 0.90
CA GLN A 167 -35.01 1.09 1.33
C GLN A 167 -35.59 -0.25 0.86
N ARG A 168 -35.15 -0.78 -0.28
CA ARG A 168 -35.59 -2.11 -0.78
C ARG A 168 -35.00 -3.29 -0.02
N LYS A 169 -33.92 -3.08 0.74
CA LYS A 169 -33.24 -4.12 1.50
C LYS A 169 -33.76 -4.29 2.93
N ASN A 170 -34.62 -3.38 3.38
CA ASN A 170 -35.31 -3.40 4.67
C ASN A 170 -36.77 -3.76 4.47
#